data_AF-A0A6J1Z9X3-F1
#
_entry.id   AF-A0A6J1Z9X3-F1
#
_cell.length_a   1.000
_cell.length_b   1.000
_cell.length_c   1.000
_cell.angle_alpha   90.00
_cell.angle_beta   90.00
_cell.angle_gamma   90.00
#
_symmetry.space_group_name_H-M   'P 1'
#
loop_
_entity.id
_entity.type
_entity.pdbx_description
1 polymer ?
#
loop_
_entity_poly.entity_id
_entity_poly.type
_entity_poly.pdbx_seq_one_letter_code
_entity_poly.pdbx_strand_id
1 'polypeptide(L)'
;MKLLRRAWRHRTALALGGLALCGAGLLYLARCAAAARRGGPGDVWARFAVGTGGLGAEERRALEREQARHGDLLLLPALRDAYENLTAKVLAMLSWLDEHVAFEFVLKADDDSFARLDALLAELRAREPARRRRLYWGFFSGRGRVKPGGRWREAAWQLCDYYLPYALGGGYVLSADLVHYLRLSREYLRAWHSEDVSLGAWLAPVDVQREHDPRFDTEYKSRGCSNQYLVTHKQSLEDMLEKHQTLMREGRLCRQEVQLRLSYVYDWSAPPSQCCQRKEGIP
;
A
#
# COMPACT_ATOMS: atom_id res chain seq x y z
N MET A 1 -9.97 0.80 -25.22
CA MET A 1 -8.66 1.08 -25.88
C MET A 1 -7.40 0.72 -25.08
N LYS A 2 -7.47 0.36 -23.80
CA LYS A 2 -6.32 -0.12 -23.01
C LYS A 2 -6.78 -1.18 -21.96
N LEU A 3 -7.80 -1.99 -22.25
CA LEU A 3 -8.75 -2.61 -21.28
C LEU A 3 -8.11 -3.33 -20.05
N LEU A 4 -7.70 -2.55 -19.05
CA LEU A 4 -6.84 -2.91 -17.89
C LEU A 4 -5.44 -3.45 -18.21
N ARG A 5 -5.04 -3.26 -19.47
CA ARG A 5 -3.94 -3.88 -20.23
C ARG A 5 -3.42 -5.19 -19.62
N ARG A 6 -4.41 -6.05 -19.38
CA ARG A 6 -4.30 -7.48 -19.04
C ARG A 6 -3.75 -7.70 -17.63
N ALA A 7 -4.36 -6.93 -16.74
CA ALA A 7 -4.62 -7.11 -15.32
C ALA A 7 -3.46 -7.58 -14.44
N TRP A 8 -2.34 -6.91 -14.67
CA TRP A 8 -1.20 -6.65 -13.79
C TRP A 8 0.17 -7.04 -14.34
N ARG A 9 0.32 -7.62 -15.53
CA ARG A 9 1.66 -7.92 -16.06
C ARG A 9 1.66 -8.06 -17.57
N HIS A 10 2.66 -7.50 -18.21
CA HIS A 10 3.56 -8.34 -18.99
C HIS A 10 4.96 -7.94 -18.56
N ARG A 11 5.76 -8.92 -18.15
CA ARG A 11 7.21 -8.79 -18.02
C ARG A 11 7.76 -7.88 -19.14
N THR A 12 8.27 -6.70 -18.81
CA THR A 12 9.45 -6.14 -19.48
C THR A 12 10.72 -6.78 -18.90
N ALA A 13 10.67 -8.10 -18.73
CA ALA A 13 11.79 -9.00 -18.51
C ALA A 13 11.43 -10.33 -19.16
N LEU A 14 11.07 -10.30 -20.44
CA LEU A 14 11.30 -11.47 -21.27
C LEU A 14 12.80 -11.43 -21.62
N ALA A 15 13.56 -12.20 -20.85
CA ALA A 15 14.90 -12.69 -21.16
C ALA A 15 15.93 -11.66 -21.67
N LEU A 16 16.50 -10.89 -20.74
CA LEU A 16 17.96 -10.80 -20.62
C LEU A 16 18.26 -11.17 -19.16
N GLY A 17 19.20 -12.07 -18.94
CA GLY A 17 19.32 -12.88 -17.74
C GLY A 17 19.27 -12.12 -16.39
N GLY A 18 18.53 -12.70 -15.44
CA GLY A 18 18.97 -12.72 -14.04
C GLY A 18 18.76 -11.49 -13.15
N LEU A 19 17.74 -10.64 -13.34
CA LEU A 19 17.47 -9.51 -12.43
C LEU A 19 16.07 -9.60 -11.79
N ALA A 20 16.05 -9.87 -10.49
CA ALA A 20 14.87 -9.78 -9.64
C ALA A 20 14.74 -8.34 -9.13
N LEU A 21 13.73 -7.60 -9.62
CA LEU A 21 13.32 -6.33 -9.02
C LEU A 21 12.59 -6.65 -7.72
N CYS A 22 13.25 -6.49 -6.58
CA CYS A 22 12.63 -6.68 -5.27
C CYS A 22 11.68 -5.52 -4.96
N GLY A 23 10.36 -5.78 -4.99
CA GLY A 23 9.33 -4.94 -4.36
C GLY A 23 9.08 -3.61 -5.05
N ALA A 24 8.45 -3.63 -6.24
CA ALA A 24 7.85 -2.41 -6.78
C ALA A 24 6.68 -2.02 -5.87
N GLY A 25 6.79 -0.91 -5.14
CA GLY A 25 5.64 -0.35 -4.43
C GLY A 25 4.71 0.27 -5.46
N LEU A 26 3.48 -0.23 -5.57
CA LEU A 26 2.46 0.37 -6.40
C LEU A 26 1.76 1.50 -5.63
N LEU A 27 1.61 2.64 -6.29
CA LEU A 27 0.93 3.80 -5.74
C LEU A 27 -0.35 4.09 -6.51
N TYR A 28 -1.46 4.21 -5.80
CA TYR A 28 -2.69 4.80 -6.31
C TYR A 28 -2.97 6.10 -5.56
N LEU A 29 -2.97 7.23 -6.26
CA LEU A 29 -3.39 8.51 -5.70
C LEU A 29 -4.81 8.80 -6.11
N ALA A 30 -5.68 9.06 -5.14
CA ALA A 30 -6.99 9.61 -5.41
C ALA A 30 -6.88 11.14 -5.38
N ARG A 31 -7.01 11.79 -6.55
CA ARG A 31 -7.30 13.22 -6.62
C ARG A 31 -8.82 13.36 -6.48
N CYS A 32 -9.28 13.85 -5.34
CA CYS A 32 -10.56 14.56 -5.31
C CYS A 32 -10.21 16.04 -5.45
N ALA A 33 -10.41 16.60 -6.64
CA ALA A 33 -10.44 18.06 -6.78
C ALA A 33 -11.89 18.48 -6.52
N ALA A 34 -12.11 19.49 -5.67
CA ALA A 34 -13.43 20.06 -5.36
C ALA A 34 -14.20 20.56 -6.60
N ALA A 35 -13.58 20.57 -7.79
CA ALA A 35 -14.16 21.01 -9.05
C ALA A 35 -14.30 19.91 -10.13
N ALA A 36 -13.99 18.64 -9.84
CA ALA A 36 -14.12 17.57 -10.83
C ALA A 36 -15.48 16.85 -10.70
N ARG A 37 -16.24 16.86 -11.80
CA ARG A 37 -17.52 16.13 -11.94
C ARG A 37 -17.35 14.65 -11.59
N ARG A 38 -18.33 14.14 -10.84
CA ARG A 38 -18.48 12.75 -10.37
C ARG A 38 -17.99 11.70 -11.38
N GLY A 39 -17.01 10.89 -10.96
CA GLY A 39 -16.86 9.50 -11.43
C GLY A 39 -16.12 9.27 -12.75
N GLY A 40 -15.10 10.08 -13.06
CA GLY A 40 -14.32 9.93 -14.30
C GLY A 40 -12.90 9.37 -14.09
N PRO A 41 -12.23 8.90 -15.17
CA PRO A 41 -10.81 8.49 -15.19
C PRO A 41 -9.77 9.54 -14.74
N GLY A 42 -10.21 10.74 -14.36
CA GLY A 42 -9.36 11.85 -13.90
C GLY A 42 -9.15 11.93 -12.39
N ASP A 43 -9.86 11.10 -11.61
CA ASP A 43 -9.84 11.17 -10.14
C ASP A 43 -8.80 10.23 -9.50
N VAL A 44 -8.14 9.38 -10.29
CA VAL A 44 -7.05 8.52 -9.83
C VAL A 44 -5.81 8.71 -10.69
N TRP A 45 -4.68 8.93 -10.03
CA TRP A 45 -3.37 9.02 -10.65
C TRP A 45 -2.49 7.89 -10.09
N ALA A 46 -2.11 6.93 -10.93
CA ALA A 46 -1.33 5.76 -10.50
C ALA A 46 0.14 5.89 -10.91
N ARG A 47 1.05 5.45 -10.03
CA ARG A 47 2.50 5.40 -10.30
C ARG A 47 3.15 4.16 -9.70
N PHE A 48 4.21 3.67 -10.34
CA PHE A 48 5.11 2.65 -9.79
C PHE A 48 6.39 3.31 -9.30
N ALA A 49 6.67 3.24 -7.99
CA ALA A 49 7.91 3.78 -7.45
C ALA A 49 9.07 2.81 -7.71
N VAL A 50 10.15 3.29 -8.33
CA VAL A 50 11.32 2.47 -8.68
C VAL A 50 12.61 3.21 -8.30
N GLY A 51 13.46 2.56 -7.50
CA GLY A 51 14.80 3.05 -7.20
C GLY A 51 15.73 2.88 -8.41
N THR A 52 16.38 3.94 -8.86
CA THR A 52 17.31 3.88 -10.01
C THR A 52 18.77 4.12 -9.64
N GLY A 53 19.06 4.28 -8.35
CA GLY A 53 20.39 4.34 -7.80
C GLY A 53 21.13 3.02 -8.03
N GLY A 54 22.35 3.11 -8.57
CA GLY A 54 23.20 1.93 -8.83
C GLY A 54 22.86 1.10 -10.07
N LEU A 55 21.81 1.42 -10.82
CA LEU A 55 21.48 0.68 -12.06
C LEU A 55 22.55 0.86 -13.14
N GLY A 56 22.82 -0.22 -13.90
CA GLY A 56 23.66 -0.21 -15.10
C GLY A 56 22.99 0.51 -16.27
N ALA A 57 23.77 0.79 -17.32
CA ALA A 57 23.29 1.53 -18.50
C ALA A 57 22.16 0.80 -19.25
N GLU A 58 22.19 -0.53 -19.31
CA GLU A 58 21.15 -1.32 -19.98
C GLU A 58 19.82 -1.29 -19.22
N GLU A 59 19.87 -1.41 -17.89
CA GLU A 59 18.71 -1.35 -17.02
C GLU A 59 18.05 0.03 -17.07
N ARG A 60 18.85 1.11 -17.01
CA ARG A 60 18.35 2.48 -17.17
C ARG A 60 17.65 2.67 -18.52
N ARG A 61 18.26 2.22 -19.62
CA ARG A 61 17.66 2.27 -20.95
C ARG A 61 16.35 1.47 -21.04
N ALA A 62 16.26 0.34 -20.33
CA ALA A 62 15.02 -0.44 -20.27
C ALA A 62 13.92 0.34 -19.55
N LEU A 63 14.21 0.94 -18.39
CA LEU A 63 13.27 1.79 -17.65
C LEU A 63 12.87 3.04 -18.44
N GLU A 64 13.79 3.67 -19.17
CA GLU A 64 13.49 4.81 -20.05
C GLU A 64 12.51 4.43 -21.16
N ARG A 65 12.70 3.26 -21.79
CA ARG A 65 11.75 2.74 -22.80
C ARG A 65 10.39 2.43 -22.19
N GLU A 66 10.36 1.85 -21.00
CA GLU A 66 9.12 1.59 -20.26
C GLU A 66 8.39 2.91 -19.93
N GLN A 67 9.12 3.87 -19.38
CA GLN A 67 8.59 5.18 -19.05
C GLN A 67 8.10 5.94 -20.29
N ALA A 68 8.84 5.90 -21.40
CA ALA A 68 8.41 6.51 -22.66
C ALA A 68 7.11 5.89 -23.21
N ARG A 69 6.88 4.60 -22.95
CA ARG A 69 5.70 3.87 -23.42
C ARG A 69 4.49 4.06 -22.50
N HIS A 70 4.70 4.14 -21.19
CA HIS A 70 3.63 4.07 -20.19
C HIS A 70 3.44 5.36 -19.40
N GLY A 71 4.52 6.08 -19.08
CA GLY A 71 4.49 7.38 -18.41
C GLY A 71 3.99 7.32 -16.96
N ASP A 72 4.11 6.17 -16.33
CA ASP A 72 3.56 5.85 -15.00
C ASP A 72 4.62 5.37 -14.00
N LEU A 73 5.91 5.49 -14.30
CA LEU A 73 6.98 5.29 -13.33
C LEU A 73 7.27 6.58 -12.55
N LEU A 74 7.48 6.43 -11.25
CA LEU A 74 8.13 7.40 -10.37
C LEU A 74 9.56 6.90 -10.11
N LEU A 75 10.53 7.50 -10.79
CA LEU A 75 11.93 7.10 -10.68
C LEU A 75 12.61 7.87 -9.54
N LEU A 76 13.26 7.13 -8.63
CA LEU A 76 13.94 7.66 -7.45
C LEU A 76 15.47 7.48 -7.62
N PRO A 77 16.18 8.47 -8.21
CA PRO A 77 17.58 8.32 -8.60
C PRO A 77 18.56 8.17 -7.44
N ALA A 78 18.24 8.74 -6.27
CA ALA A 78 19.08 8.65 -5.08
C ALA A 78 18.91 7.31 -4.32
N LEU A 79 17.96 6.46 -4.73
CA LEU A 79 17.60 5.23 -4.03
C LEU A 79 18.00 4.00 -4.85
N ARG A 80 18.74 3.07 -4.24
CA ARG A 80 18.93 1.72 -4.80
C ARG A 80 17.74 0.84 -4.45
N ASP A 81 17.08 0.26 -5.44
CA ASP A 81 15.94 -0.63 -5.20
C ASP A 81 16.41 -1.98 -4.64
N ALA A 82 16.04 -2.24 -3.40
CA ALA A 82 16.39 -3.46 -2.68
C ALA A 82 15.42 -3.63 -1.51
N TYR A 83 15.23 -4.86 -1.04
CA TYR A 83 14.29 -5.15 0.03
C TYR A 83 14.63 -4.37 1.32
N GLU A 84 15.92 -4.29 1.66
CA GLU A 84 16.42 -3.56 2.82
C GLU A 84 16.18 -2.05 2.75
N ASN A 85 15.90 -1.51 1.56
CA ASN A 85 15.68 -0.09 1.31
C ASN A 85 14.19 0.28 1.15
N LEU A 86 13.25 -0.65 1.39
CA LEU A 86 11.81 -0.39 1.22
C LEU A 86 11.31 0.76 2.10
N THR A 87 11.76 0.86 3.35
CA THR A 87 11.41 1.98 4.23
C THR A 87 11.84 3.33 3.64
N ALA A 88 13.07 3.41 3.14
CA ALA A 88 13.57 4.60 2.47
C ALA A 88 12.81 4.89 1.16
N LYS A 89 12.43 3.84 0.41
CA LYS A 89 11.61 3.94 -0.80
C LYS A 89 10.25 4.56 -0.51
N VAL A 90 9.55 4.08 0.52
CA VAL A 90 8.24 4.61 0.92
C VAL A 90 8.37 6.07 1.34
N LEU A 91 9.35 6.42 2.18
CA LEU A 91 9.53 7.80 2.63
C LEU A 91 9.90 8.74 1.47
N ALA A 92 10.79 8.32 0.57
CA ALA A 92 11.16 9.08 -0.62
C ALA A 92 9.98 9.28 -1.58
N MET A 93 9.19 8.23 -1.81
CA MET A 93 7.96 8.29 -2.58
C MET A 93 6.97 9.29 -1.97
N LEU A 94 6.64 9.15 -0.68
CA LEU A 94 5.72 10.04 0.03
C LEU A 94 6.19 11.49 0.01
N SER A 95 7.50 11.73 0.19
CA SER A 95 8.09 13.07 0.12
C SER A 95 7.95 13.68 -1.28
N TRP A 96 8.22 12.90 -2.33
CA TRP A 96 8.07 13.38 -3.70
C TRP A 96 6.61 13.75 -4.00
N LEU A 97 5.65 12.98 -3.51
CA LEU A 97 4.23 13.26 -3.71
C LEU A 97 3.80 14.59 -3.10
N ASP A 98 4.17 14.83 -1.83
CA ASP A 98 3.87 16.08 -1.13
C ASP A 98 4.40 17.29 -1.90
N GLU A 99 5.58 17.17 -2.50
CA GLU A 99 6.25 18.27 -3.20
C GLU A 99 5.71 18.52 -4.62
N HIS A 100 5.21 17.49 -5.31
CA HIS A 100 4.95 17.57 -6.76
C HIS A 100 3.48 17.36 -7.15
N VAL A 101 2.63 16.91 -6.22
CA VAL A 101 1.26 16.49 -6.56
C VAL A 101 0.26 17.06 -5.56
N ALA A 102 -0.78 17.71 -6.07
CA ALA A 102 -1.96 18.03 -5.28
C ALA A 102 -2.90 16.82 -5.23
N PHE A 103 -2.99 16.17 -4.06
CA PHE A 103 -3.86 15.03 -3.78
C PHE A 103 -4.53 15.17 -2.41
N GLU A 104 -5.60 14.40 -2.16
CA GLU A 104 -6.26 14.36 -0.85
C GLU A 104 -5.92 13.07 -0.09
N PHE A 105 -5.79 11.95 -0.81
CA PHE A 105 -5.46 10.66 -0.26
C PHE A 105 -4.46 9.92 -1.15
N VAL A 106 -3.61 9.11 -0.53
CA VAL A 106 -2.71 8.18 -1.19
C VAL A 106 -2.97 6.77 -0.67
N LEU A 107 -3.15 5.82 -1.58
CA LEU A 107 -3.08 4.38 -1.30
C LEU A 107 -1.68 3.89 -1.68
N LYS A 108 -0.90 3.47 -0.67
CA LYS A 108 0.26 2.59 -0.89
C LYS A 108 -0.28 1.18 -1.06
N ALA A 109 0.19 0.46 -2.06
CA ALA A 109 -0.07 -0.96 -2.24
C ALA A 109 1.20 -1.69 -2.69
N ASP A 110 1.29 -2.99 -2.42
CA ASP A 110 2.40 -3.80 -2.94
C ASP A 110 2.09 -4.24 -4.38
N ASP A 111 3.10 -4.62 -5.16
CA ASP A 111 2.92 -5.09 -6.54
C ASP A 111 2.26 -6.48 -6.65
N ASP A 112 2.04 -7.14 -5.52
CA ASP A 112 1.29 -8.37 -5.36
C ASP A 112 -0.03 -8.14 -4.62
N SER A 113 -0.64 -6.96 -4.78
CA SER A 113 -1.90 -6.58 -4.13
C SER A 113 -2.96 -6.08 -5.12
N PHE A 114 -4.19 -6.56 -4.97
CA PHE A 114 -5.33 -6.10 -5.76
C PHE A 114 -6.15 -5.07 -4.97
N ALA A 115 -6.39 -3.89 -5.56
CA ALA A 115 -7.19 -2.82 -4.96
C ALA A 115 -8.44 -2.52 -5.78
N ARG A 116 -9.61 -2.50 -5.12
CA ARG A 116 -10.88 -2.04 -5.69
C ARG A 116 -10.98 -0.51 -5.60
N LEU A 117 -10.34 0.15 -6.57
CA LEU A 117 -10.24 1.62 -6.59
C LEU A 117 -11.60 2.31 -6.67
N ASP A 118 -12.56 1.71 -7.38
CA ASP A 118 -13.94 2.18 -7.45
C ASP A 118 -14.58 2.26 -6.07
N ALA A 119 -14.47 1.18 -5.28
CA ALA A 119 -15.02 1.10 -3.94
C ALA A 119 -14.27 2.02 -2.96
N LEU A 120 -12.94 2.03 -3.01
CA LEU A 120 -12.11 2.92 -2.18
C LEU A 120 -12.43 4.39 -2.43
N LEU A 121 -12.59 4.81 -3.70
CA LEU A 121 -12.96 6.19 -4.05
C LEU A 121 -14.36 6.55 -3.54
N ALA A 122 -15.33 5.63 -3.68
CA ALA A 122 -16.68 5.85 -3.20
C ALA A 122 -16.70 6.08 -1.68
N GLU A 123 -15.99 5.23 -0.93
CA GLU A 123 -15.82 5.36 0.52
C GLU A 123 -15.13 6.69 0.90
N LEU A 124 -14.02 7.03 0.24
CA LEU A 124 -13.29 8.27 0.52
C LEU A 124 -14.12 9.54 0.25
N ARG A 125 -15.01 9.51 -0.76
CA ARG A 125 -15.91 10.61 -1.10
C ARG A 125 -17.10 10.74 -0.17
N ALA A 126 -17.58 9.62 0.36
CA ALA A 126 -18.71 9.59 1.29
C ALA A 126 -18.31 10.02 2.71
N ARG A 127 -17.01 10.17 3.00
CA ARG A 127 -16.51 10.61 4.30
C ARG A 127 -16.90 12.05 4.61
N GLU A 128 -17.40 12.24 5.81
CA GLU A 128 -17.55 13.57 6.43
C GLU A 128 -16.21 14.32 6.45
N PRO A 129 -16.17 15.64 6.20
CA PRO A 129 -14.93 16.41 6.13
C PRO A 129 -13.99 16.23 7.34
N ALA A 130 -14.55 16.10 8.54
CA ALA A 130 -13.78 15.88 9.77
C ALA A 130 -13.04 14.52 9.81
N ARG A 131 -13.51 13.52 9.05
CA ARG A 131 -12.93 12.16 8.94
C ARG A 131 -12.02 11.98 7.72
N ARG A 132 -11.68 13.08 7.03
CA ARG A 132 -10.80 13.08 5.86
C ARG A 132 -9.37 13.51 6.21
N ARG A 133 -9.19 14.17 7.35
CA ARG A 133 -7.90 14.67 7.84
C ARG A 133 -7.26 13.66 8.78
N ARG A 134 -5.93 13.63 8.77
CA ARG A 134 -5.11 12.74 9.60
C ARG A 134 -5.55 11.26 9.50
N LEU A 135 -6.02 10.84 8.33
CA LEU A 135 -6.52 9.49 8.10
C LEU A 135 -5.37 8.52 7.86
N TYR A 136 -5.32 7.45 8.65
CA TYR A 136 -4.51 6.27 8.38
C TYR A 136 -5.42 5.04 8.40
N TRP A 137 -5.78 4.55 7.21
CA TRP A 137 -6.82 3.53 7.01
C TRP A 137 -6.23 2.26 6.42
N GLY A 138 -6.49 1.12 7.06
CA GLY A 138 -6.01 -0.18 6.62
C GLY A 138 -6.26 -1.26 7.66
N PHE A 139 -5.54 -2.38 7.56
CA PHE A 139 -5.69 -3.49 8.50
C PHE A 139 -4.65 -3.43 9.64
N PHE A 140 -5.01 -2.78 10.75
CA PHE A 140 -4.08 -2.56 11.86
C PHE A 140 -3.78 -3.80 12.70
N SER A 141 -2.54 -3.91 13.18
CA SER A 141 -2.09 -4.87 14.18
C SER A 141 -1.23 -4.19 15.25
N GLY A 142 -1.47 -4.51 16.52
CA GLY A 142 -0.66 -4.10 17.67
C GLY A 142 0.06 -5.26 18.37
N ARG A 143 -0.21 -6.50 17.94
CA ARG A 143 0.31 -7.73 18.57
C ARG A 143 1.64 -8.22 18.00
N GLY A 144 2.24 -7.47 17.07
CA GLY A 144 3.48 -7.86 16.40
C GLY A 144 4.66 -7.79 17.36
N ARG A 145 5.24 -8.94 17.73
CA ARG A 145 6.49 -8.97 18.52
C ARG A 145 7.69 -8.66 17.64
N VAL A 146 8.62 -7.90 18.19
CA VAL A 146 9.88 -7.56 17.53
C VAL A 146 10.64 -8.83 17.18
N LYS A 147 11.12 -8.92 15.95
CA LYS A 147 11.82 -10.12 15.47
C LYS A 147 13.31 -10.04 15.85
N PRO A 148 13.83 -10.99 16.66
CA PRO A 148 15.24 -10.97 17.09
C PRO A 148 16.21 -11.47 16.01
N GLY A 149 15.71 -12.16 14.98
CA GLY A 149 16.53 -12.84 13.97
C GLY A 149 15.79 -13.12 12.66
N GLY A 150 16.53 -13.61 11.66
CA GLY A 150 16.04 -13.93 10.32
C GLY A 150 15.90 -12.72 9.40
N ARG A 151 15.33 -12.92 8.21
CA ARG A 151 15.13 -11.88 7.18
C ARG A 151 14.27 -10.68 7.63
N TRP A 152 13.56 -10.83 8.74
CA TRP A 152 12.68 -9.81 9.31
C TRP A 152 13.25 -9.17 10.58
N ARG A 153 14.53 -9.42 10.90
CA ARG A 153 15.17 -8.96 12.13
C ARG A 153 15.15 -7.44 12.22
N GLU A 154 14.73 -6.92 13.37
CA GLU A 154 14.72 -5.49 13.69
C GLU A 154 15.69 -5.17 14.82
N ALA A 155 16.99 -5.32 14.55
CA ALA A 155 18.04 -5.17 15.58
C ALA A 155 18.13 -3.75 16.15
N ALA A 156 17.72 -2.75 15.38
CA ALA A 156 17.74 -1.33 15.77
C ALA A 156 16.45 -0.88 16.47
N TRP A 157 15.49 -1.78 16.71
CA TRP A 157 14.26 -1.45 17.43
C TRP A 157 14.52 -1.32 18.93
N GLN A 158 14.20 -0.16 19.48
CA GLN A 158 14.49 0.21 20.88
C GLN A 158 13.29 0.81 21.61
N LEU A 159 12.08 0.73 21.03
CA LEU A 159 10.90 1.40 21.60
C LEU A 159 10.15 0.52 22.61
N CYS A 160 10.01 -0.78 22.33
CA CYS A 160 9.23 -1.72 23.14
C CYS A 160 9.56 -3.18 22.72
N ASP A 161 9.01 -4.19 23.41
CA ASP A 161 9.09 -5.60 23.00
C ASP A 161 8.07 -5.96 21.89
N TYR A 162 7.08 -5.09 21.68
CA TYR A 162 6.14 -5.10 20.55
C TYR A 162 6.39 -3.93 19.60
N TYR A 163 6.01 -4.11 18.34
CA TYR A 163 5.88 -2.99 17.42
C TYR A 163 4.71 -2.09 17.83
N LEU A 164 4.85 -0.78 17.62
CA LEU A 164 3.74 0.17 17.81
C LEU A 164 2.64 -0.10 16.77
N PRO A 165 1.36 0.20 17.05
CA PRO A 165 0.25 -0.11 16.15
C PRO A 165 0.48 0.40 14.72
N TYR A 166 0.39 -0.51 13.76
CA TYR A 166 0.66 -0.24 12.35
C TYR A 166 -0.33 -0.98 11.46
N ALA A 167 -0.65 -0.42 10.29
CA ALA A 167 -1.37 -1.15 9.26
C ALA A 167 -0.43 -2.21 8.67
N LEU A 168 -0.88 -3.47 8.63
CA LEU A 168 -0.15 -4.54 7.94
C LEU A 168 -0.03 -4.20 6.45
N GLY A 169 1.06 -4.67 5.80
CA GLY A 169 1.47 -4.39 4.41
C GLY A 169 0.43 -4.69 3.33
N GLY A 170 0.81 -4.90 2.07
CA GLY A 170 -0.15 -5.11 0.97
C GLY A 170 -0.95 -3.85 0.56
N GLY A 171 -1.45 -3.06 1.51
CA GLY A 171 -1.86 -1.69 1.24
C GLY A 171 -2.58 -0.97 2.37
N TYR A 172 -2.46 0.37 2.36
CA TYR A 172 -3.09 1.28 3.30
C TYR A 172 -3.27 2.68 2.68
N VAL A 173 -4.24 3.42 3.19
CA VAL A 173 -4.53 4.80 2.77
C VAL A 173 -4.03 5.80 3.80
N LEU A 174 -3.36 6.85 3.33
CA LEU A 174 -2.99 8.03 4.12
C LEU A 174 -3.65 9.28 3.54
N SER A 175 -4.07 10.21 4.41
CA SER A 175 -4.45 11.57 3.97
C SER A 175 -3.22 12.42 3.67
N ALA A 176 -3.39 13.41 2.79
CA ALA A 176 -2.31 14.29 2.36
C ALA A 176 -1.63 15.04 3.52
N ASP A 177 -2.37 15.41 4.57
CA ASP A 177 -1.80 16.09 5.74
C ASP A 177 -0.87 15.19 6.58
N LEU A 178 -1.09 13.86 6.62
CA LEU A 178 -0.10 12.95 7.22
C LEU A 178 1.13 12.81 6.35
N VAL A 179 0.95 12.74 5.03
CA VAL A 179 2.07 12.66 4.08
C VAL A 179 2.94 13.92 4.19
N HIS A 180 2.32 15.09 4.33
CA HIS A 180 2.99 16.35 4.58
C HIS A 180 3.80 16.33 5.88
N TYR A 181 3.21 15.84 6.98
CA TYR A 181 3.93 15.67 8.25
C TYR A 181 5.15 14.75 8.12
N LEU A 182 5.01 13.61 7.43
CA LEU A 182 6.11 12.66 7.21
C LEU A 182 7.24 13.31 6.40
N ARG A 183 6.91 14.08 5.35
CA ARG A 183 7.88 14.81 4.54
C ARG A 183 8.63 15.86 5.36
N LEU A 184 7.91 16.68 6.12
CA LEU A 184 8.53 17.73 6.95
C LEU A 184 9.42 17.17 8.06
N SER A 185 9.06 15.99 8.59
CA SER A 185 9.76 15.38 9.72
C SER A 185 10.88 14.43 9.29
N ARG A 186 11.07 14.19 7.98
CA ARG A 186 11.86 13.07 7.43
C ARG A 186 13.28 12.94 8.00
N GLU A 187 13.95 14.05 8.32
CA GLU A 187 15.31 14.05 8.87
C GLU A 187 15.38 13.56 10.33
N TYR A 188 14.24 13.56 11.03
CA TYR A 188 14.09 13.08 12.41
C TYR A 188 13.52 11.66 12.49
N LEU A 189 13.03 11.12 11.37
CA LEU A 189 12.40 9.81 11.33
C LEU A 189 13.45 8.71 11.34
N ARG A 190 13.54 7.96 12.45
CA ARG A 190 14.33 6.73 12.50
C ARG A 190 13.71 5.69 11.57
N ALA A 191 14.44 5.24 10.56
CA ALA A 191 14.01 4.12 9.73
C ALA A 191 14.31 2.77 10.40
N TRP A 192 13.35 1.86 10.33
CA TRP A 192 13.50 0.44 10.65
C TRP A 192 13.40 -0.40 9.37
N HIS A 193 13.76 -1.68 9.45
CA HIS A 193 13.81 -2.58 8.29
C HIS A 193 12.43 -2.77 7.62
N SER A 194 11.36 -2.87 8.41
CA SER A 194 9.99 -2.91 7.88
C SER A 194 9.44 -1.50 7.70
N GLU A 195 8.95 -1.21 6.50
CA GLU A 195 8.33 0.05 6.13
C GLU A 195 6.99 0.24 6.85
N ASP A 196 6.22 -0.84 7.01
CA ASP A 196 4.93 -0.79 7.69
C ASP A 196 5.11 -0.48 9.18
N VAL A 197 6.07 -1.14 9.84
CA VAL A 197 6.44 -0.88 11.24
C VAL A 197 6.98 0.53 11.40
N SER A 198 7.82 0.99 10.47
CA SER A 198 8.38 2.33 10.48
C SER A 198 7.28 3.40 10.40
N LEU A 199 6.36 3.25 9.45
CA LEU A 199 5.22 4.17 9.31
C LEU A 199 4.35 4.21 10.57
N GLY A 200 4.04 3.04 11.14
CA GLY A 200 3.28 2.96 12.40
C GLY A 200 3.98 3.69 13.55
N ALA A 201 5.30 3.55 13.67
CA ALA A 201 6.10 4.24 14.68
C ALA A 201 6.19 5.76 14.44
N TRP A 202 6.37 6.21 13.19
CA TRP A 202 6.43 7.64 12.86
C TRP A 202 5.12 8.37 13.13
N LEU A 203 3.99 7.67 12.99
CA LEU A 203 2.66 8.19 13.26
C LEU A 203 2.17 7.91 14.70
N ALA A 204 2.92 7.19 15.52
CA ALA A 204 2.55 6.89 16.90
C ALA A 204 2.37 8.14 17.79
N PRO A 205 3.25 9.16 17.74
CA PRO A 205 3.16 10.32 18.65
C PRO A 205 2.23 11.44 18.16
N VAL A 206 1.58 11.28 17.01
CA VAL A 206 0.69 12.32 16.45
C VAL A 206 -0.78 11.95 16.59
N ASP A 207 -1.66 12.97 16.61
CA ASP A 207 -3.12 12.81 16.63
C ASP A 207 -3.65 12.26 15.30
N VAL A 208 -3.42 10.98 15.03
CA VAL A 208 -3.83 10.30 13.81
C VAL A 208 -5.17 9.57 14.01
N GLN A 209 -6.07 9.72 13.05
CA GLN A 209 -7.29 8.93 12.93
C GLN A 209 -6.93 7.57 12.31
N ARG A 210 -6.63 6.61 13.18
CA ARG A 210 -6.42 5.22 12.76
C ARG A 210 -7.76 4.54 12.55
N GLU A 211 -7.96 4.05 11.33
CA GLU A 211 -9.17 3.31 10.97
C GLU A 211 -8.81 1.89 10.61
N HIS A 212 -9.19 0.96 11.48
CA HIS A 212 -9.06 -0.46 11.21
C HIS A 212 -10.24 -0.94 10.36
N ASP A 213 -9.94 -1.59 9.24
CA ASP A 213 -10.97 -2.10 8.33
C ASP A 213 -10.69 -3.56 7.90
N PRO A 214 -11.51 -4.52 8.36
CA PRO A 214 -11.44 -5.92 7.95
C PRO A 214 -11.62 -6.18 6.46
N ARG A 215 -11.96 -5.17 5.65
CA ARG A 215 -12.02 -5.30 4.18
C ARG A 215 -10.65 -5.19 3.51
N PHE A 216 -9.60 -4.86 4.27
CA PHE A 216 -8.21 -4.95 3.86
C PHE A 216 -7.68 -6.35 4.23
N ASP A 217 -7.73 -7.29 3.29
CA ASP A 217 -7.14 -8.63 3.42
C ASP A 217 -5.65 -8.59 3.14
N THR A 218 -4.92 -8.05 4.11
CA THR A 218 -3.50 -7.76 3.96
C THR A 218 -2.59 -8.44 4.96
N GLU A 219 -3.12 -9.43 5.68
CA GLU A 219 -2.28 -10.32 6.49
C GLU A 219 -1.34 -11.15 5.61
N TYR A 220 -0.29 -11.73 6.20
CA TYR A 220 0.64 -12.61 5.50
C TYR A 220 -0.03 -13.85 4.86
N LYS A 221 -1.15 -14.31 5.44
CA LYS A 221 -2.01 -15.35 4.87
C LYS A 221 -3.40 -14.76 4.70
N SER A 222 -3.89 -14.78 3.46
CA SER A 222 -5.22 -14.32 3.08
C SER A 222 -6.31 -14.98 3.94
N ARG A 223 -7.36 -14.20 4.21
CA ARG A 223 -8.55 -14.70 4.89
C ARG A 223 -9.51 -15.44 3.97
N GLY A 224 -9.35 -15.30 2.66
CA GLY A 224 -10.12 -16.00 1.65
C GLY A 224 -10.53 -15.04 0.55
N CYS A 225 -11.79 -15.10 0.13
CA CYS A 225 -12.32 -14.15 -0.84
C CYS A 225 -13.68 -13.66 -0.36
N SER A 226 -13.80 -12.34 -0.19
CA SER A 226 -15.09 -11.67 -0.02
C SER A 226 -15.26 -10.57 -1.07
N ASN A 227 -16.50 -10.45 -1.57
CA ASN A 227 -16.94 -9.35 -2.41
C ASN A 227 -16.89 -7.99 -1.69
N GLN A 228 -16.74 -7.98 -0.37
CA GLN A 228 -16.57 -6.75 0.41
C GLN A 228 -15.12 -6.27 0.46
N TYR A 229 -14.14 -7.08 0.05
CA TYR A 229 -12.73 -6.70 0.14
C TYR A 229 -12.39 -5.50 -0.74
N LEU A 230 -11.66 -4.55 -0.14
CA LEU A 230 -11.16 -3.33 -0.77
C LEU A 230 -9.73 -3.53 -1.27
N VAL A 231 -8.90 -4.19 -0.47
CA VAL A 231 -7.52 -4.55 -0.81
C VAL A 231 -7.31 -6.01 -0.44
N THR A 232 -6.72 -6.80 -1.34
CA THR A 232 -6.37 -8.21 -1.07
C THR A 232 -4.92 -8.48 -1.41
N HIS A 233 -4.22 -9.19 -0.53
CA HIS A 233 -2.80 -9.53 -0.60
C HIS A 233 -2.57 -10.92 0.05
N LYS A 234 -1.64 -11.75 -0.42
CA LYS A 234 -0.84 -11.66 -1.66
C LYS A 234 -1.63 -12.18 -2.84
N GLN A 235 -1.42 -11.61 -4.02
CA GLN A 235 -2.11 -11.96 -5.25
C GLN A 235 -1.10 -12.25 -6.35
N SER A 236 -1.26 -13.39 -7.02
CA SER A 236 -0.58 -13.63 -8.28
C SER A 236 -1.15 -12.72 -9.38
N LEU A 237 -0.48 -12.68 -10.54
CA LEU A 237 -1.05 -12.00 -11.70
C LEU A 237 -2.39 -12.63 -12.09
N GLU A 238 -2.44 -13.94 -12.06
CA GLU A 238 -3.59 -14.74 -12.44
C GLU A 238 -4.77 -14.42 -11.53
N ASP A 239 -4.54 -14.31 -10.21
CA ASP A 239 -5.58 -13.90 -9.25
C ASP A 239 -6.09 -12.48 -9.53
N MET A 240 -5.18 -11.53 -9.81
CA MET A 240 -5.54 -10.14 -10.12
C MET A 240 -6.32 -10.04 -11.44
N LEU A 241 -5.95 -10.81 -12.46
CA LEU A 241 -6.67 -10.98 -13.72
C LEU A 241 -8.07 -11.52 -13.51
N GLU A 242 -8.19 -12.60 -12.76
CA GLU A 242 -9.47 -13.25 -12.52
C GLU A 242 -10.42 -12.34 -11.75
N LYS A 243 -9.96 -11.71 -10.67
CA LYS A 243 -10.72 -10.75 -9.88
C LYS A 243 -11.21 -9.59 -10.74
N HIS A 244 -10.29 -9.04 -11.54
CA HIS A 244 -10.64 -7.95 -12.42
C HIS A 244 -11.71 -8.33 -13.45
N GLN A 245 -11.54 -9.47 -14.12
CA GLN A 245 -12.51 -9.95 -15.12
C GLN A 245 -13.87 -10.25 -14.48
N THR A 246 -13.88 -10.84 -13.29
CA THR A 246 -15.11 -11.15 -12.55
C THR A 246 -15.84 -9.86 -12.16
N LEU A 247 -15.11 -8.84 -11.67
CA LEU A 247 -15.70 -7.53 -11.37
C LEU A 247 -16.33 -6.89 -12.61
N MET A 248 -15.64 -6.92 -13.76
CA MET A 248 -16.15 -6.33 -14.99
C MET A 248 -17.36 -7.07 -15.57
N ARG A 249 -17.41 -8.39 -15.42
CA ARG A 249 -18.48 -9.22 -16.00
C ARG A 249 -19.71 -9.32 -15.10
N GLU A 250 -19.49 -9.40 -13.79
CA GLU A 250 -20.50 -9.82 -12.82
C GLU A 250 -20.70 -8.82 -11.68
N GLY A 251 -19.91 -7.75 -11.61
CA GLY A 251 -19.99 -6.74 -10.55
C GLY A 251 -19.52 -7.23 -9.18
N ARG A 252 -18.88 -8.40 -9.11
CA ARG A 252 -18.43 -9.04 -7.86
C ARG A 252 -16.97 -9.46 -7.94
N LEU A 253 -16.26 -9.45 -6.81
CA LEU A 253 -14.82 -9.74 -6.75
C LEU A 253 -14.54 -11.24 -6.88
N CYS A 254 -15.37 -12.06 -6.23
CA CYS A 254 -15.15 -13.47 -6.04
C CYS A 254 -16.14 -14.28 -6.86
N ARG A 255 -15.67 -15.33 -7.54
CA ARG A 255 -16.56 -16.35 -8.16
C ARG A 255 -17.39 -17.10 -7.13
N GLN A 256 -16.83 -17.29 -5.95
CA GLN A 256 -17.50 -17.79 -4.76
C GLN A 256 -16.80 -17.16 -3.56
N GLU A 257 -17.57 -16.67 -2.58
CA GLU A 257 -16.98 -16.20 -1.34
C GLU A 257 -16.52 -17.39 -0.50
N VAL A 258 -15.32 -17.27 0.06
CA VAL A 258 -14.68 -18.34 0.85
C VAL A 258 -14.06 -17.71 2.07
N GLN A 259 -14.34 -18.26 3.25
CA GLN A 259 -13.64 -17.92 4.49
C GLN A 259 -12.66 -19.03 4.84
N LEU A 260 -11.37 -18.73 4.77
CA LEU A 260 -10.28 -19.63 5.15
C LEU A 260 -9.84 -19.42 6.61
N ARG A 261 -10.17 -18.27 7.20
CA ARG A 261 -9.83 -17.92 8.58
C ARG A 261 -10.64 -16.74 9.09
N LEU A 262 -10.77 -16.68 10.41
CA LEU A 262 -11.43 -15.59 11.11
C LEU A 262 -10.66 -14.28 10.99
N SER A 263 -11.37 -13.16 10.89
CA SER A 263 -10.81 -11.81 10.98
C SER A 263 -10.77 -11.31 12.43
N TYR A 264 -10.42 -10.05 12.65
CA TYR A 264 -10.58 -9.36 13.92
C TYR A 264 -10.97 -7.90 13.68
N VAL A 265 -11.50 -7.25 14.71
CA VAL A 265 -11.65 -5.79 14.78
C VAL A 265 -10.64 -5.31 15.80
N TYR A 266 -9.86 -4.28 15.47
CA TYR A 266 -8.90 -3.70 16.40
C TYR A 266 -9.62 -3.03 17.58
N ASP A 267 -9.38 -3.52 18.78
CA ASP A 267 -9.84 -2.91 20.02
C ASP A 267 -8.88 -1.80 20.46
N TRP A 268 -9.28 -0.54 20.23
CA TRP A 268 -8.52 0.64 20.61
C TRP A 268 -8.56 0.96 22.11
N SER A 269 -9.43 0.28 22.89
CA SER A 269 -9.51 0.44 24.35
C SER A 269 -8.56 -0.48 25.10
N ALA A 270 -8.04 -1.52 24.42
CA ALA A 270 -7.10 -2.47 24.97
C ALA A 270 -5.64 -2.08 24.64
N PRO A 271 -4.65 -2.58 25.42
CA PRO A 271 -3.25 -2.48 25.03
C PRO A 271 -3.00 -3.08 23.64
N PRO A 272 -2.05 -2.56 22.84
CA PRO A 272 -1.75 -3.08 21.50
C PRO A 272 -1.51 -4.59 21.44
N SER A 273 -0.91 -5.19 22.47
CA SER A 273 -0.68 -6.63 22.55
C SER A 273 -1.97 -7.47 22.64
N GLN A 274 -3.09 -6.85 23.02
CA GLN A 274 -4.41 -7.48 23.22
C GLN A 274 -5.49 -7.00 22.22
N CYS A 275 -5.15 -6.07 21.31
CA CYS A 275 -6.08 -5.43 20.35
C CYS A 275 -6.90 -6.38 19.47
N CYS A 276 -6.37 -7.57 19.19
CA CYS A 276 -6.59 -8.23 17.92
C CYS A 276 -7.09 -9.67 18.10
N GLN A 277 -8.09 -9.83 18.96
CA GLN A 277 -8.77 -11.11 19.19
C GLN A 277 -9.58 -11.51 17.96
N ARG A 278 -9.29 -12.69 17.40
CA ARG A 278 -10.02 -13.17 16.22
C ARG A 278 -11.43 -13.62 16.61
N LYS A 279 -12.40 -13.20 15.82
CA LYS A 279 -13.83 -13.50 15.97
C LYS A 279 -14.42 -13.75 14.57
N GLU A 280 -15.66 -14.23 14.51
CA GLU A 280 -16.40 -14.27 13.24
C GLU A 280 -16.48 -12.86 12.63
N GLY A 281 -16.33 -12.79 11.31
CA GLY A 281 -16.20 -11.54 10.55
C GLY A 281 -16.13 -11.82 9.06
N ILE A 282 -15.86 -10.77 8.25
CA ILE A 282 -15.83 -10.84 6.78
C ILE A 282 -14.99 -12.06 6.30
N PRO A 283 -15.55 -12.94 5.44
CA PRO A 283 -14.92 -14.14 4.89
C PRO A 283 -13.53 -13.94 4.33
#